data_AF-A0A6F9D948-F1
#
_entry.id   AF-A0A6F9D948-F1
#
_cell.length_a   1.000
_cell.length_b   1.000
_cell.length_c   1.000
_cell.angle_alpha   90.00
_cell.angle_beta   90.00
_cell.angle_gamma   90.00
#
_symmetry.space_group_name_H-M   'P 1'
#
loop_
_entity.id
_entity.type
_entity.pdbx_description
1 polymer ?
#
loop_
_entity_poly.entity_id
_entity_poly.type
_entity_poly.pdbx_seq_one_letter_code
_entity_poly.pdbx_strand_id
1 'polypeptide(L)'
;MEIKSPKQGSAISGLPLSRVKIIMKSSPDVDHISPDALQAMSKATEMFVSYLSMKAHDHANKRSIEYKNLADVVNNDDVFGFLQEVIPHKITVREYWKLRNSQQRSEDESSDDQGSGDG
;
A
#
# COMPACT_ATOMS: atom_id res chain seq x y z
N MET A 1 39.76 -36.53 9.14
CA MET A 1 38.52 -36.12 9.83
C MET A 1 37.86 -35.08 8.94
N GLU A 2 36.97 -35.50 8.04
CA GLU A 2 36.23 -34.57 7.18
C GLU A 2 35.16 -33.87 8.02
N ILE A 3 35.33 -32.57 8.21
CA ILE A 3 34.34 -31.73 8.88
C ILE A 3 33.28 -31.39 7.83
N LYS A 4 32.21 -32.19 7.76
CA LYS A 4 31.05 -31.88 6.92
C LYS A 4 30.38 -30.62 7.46
N SER A 5 30.38 -29.54 6.67
CA SER A 5 29.61 -28.34 6.95
C SER A 5 28.13 -28.68 7.15
N PRO A 6 27.42 -28.01 8.08
CA PRO A 6 26.01 -28.26 8.30
C PRO A 6 25.25 -27.91 7.02
N LYS A 7 24.47 -28.88 6.51
CA LYS A 7 23.48 -28.64 5.47
C LYS A 7 22.53 -27.57 6.01
N GLN A 8 22.66 -26.34 5.51
CA GLN A 8 21.60 -25.36 5.68
C GLN A 8 20.35 -25.99 5.07
N GLY A 9 19.38 -26.33 5.91
CA GLY A 9 18.05 -26.67 5.44
C GLY A 9 17.58 -25.48 4.64
N SER A 10 17.47 -25.65 3.32
CA SER A 10 16.90 -24.68 2.41
C SER A 10 15.41 -24.56 2.74
N ALA A 11 15.09 -23.89 3.84
CA ALA A 11 13.75 -23.37 4.07
C ALA A 11 13.46 -22.49 2.86
N ILE A 12 12.36 -22.81 2.18
CA ILE A 12 11.88 -22.19 0.96
C ILE A 12 11.67 -20.69 1.27
N SER A 13 12.71 -19.89 1.04
CA SER A 13 12.82 -18.48 1.46
C SER A 13 12.73 -17.58 0.23
N GLY A 14 11.69 -17.81 -0.56
CA GLY A 14 11.40 -16.97 -1.72
C GLY A 14 9.96 -17.10 -2.18
N LEU A 15 9.45 -16.05 -2.83
CA LEU A 15 8.12 -16.08 -3.42
C LEU A 15 8.06 -17.18 -4.50
N PRO A 16 6.97 -17.97 -4.59
CA PRO A 16 6.85 -18.99 -5.62
C PRO A 16 6.87 -18.36 -7.02
N LEU A 17 7.92 -18.63 -7.79
CA LEU A 17 8.12 -18.04 -9.12
C LEU A 17 6.94 -18.29 -10.07
N SER A 18 6.24 -19.42 -9.93
CA SER A 18 5.04 -19.71 -10.70
C SER A 18 3.91 -18.71 -10.43
N ARG A 19 3.74 -18.28 -9.16
CA ARG A 19 2.75 -17.27 -8.77
C ARG A 19 3.15 -15.89 -9.24
N VAL A 20 4.42 -15.52 -9.09
CA VAL A 20 4.96 -14.26 -9.63
C VAL A 20 4.72 -14.19 -11.13
N LYS A 21 5.02 -15.27 -11.87
CA LYS A 21 4.81 -15.33 -13.32
C LYS A 21 3.34 -15.19 -13.73
N ILE A 22 2.41 -15.79 -12.99
CA ILE A 22 0.96 -15.66 -13.25
C ILE A 22 0.52 -14.20 -13.07
N ILE A 23 0.97 -13.55 -11.99
CA ILE A 23 0.64 -12.15 -11.72
C ILE A 23 1.25 -11.23 -12.80
N MET A 24 2.50 -11.46 -13.20
CA MET A 24 3.10 -10.70 -14.31
C MET A 24 2.30 -10.85 -15.61
N LYS A 25 1.82 -12.05 -15.94
CA LYS A 25 0.98 -12.34 -17.12
C LYS A 25 -0.47 -11.87 -17.01
N SER A 26 -0.93 -11.38 -15.85
CA SER A 26 -2.28 -10.82 -15.76
C SER A 26 -2.40 -9.46 -16.43
N SER A 27 -1.27 -8.83 -16.74
CA SER A 27 -1.24 -7.60 -17.51
C SER A 27 -1.45 -7.92 -19.01
N PRO A 28 -2.39 -7.24 -19.69
CA PRO A 28 -2.76 -7.57 -21.07
C PRO A 28 -1.61 -7.43 -22.07
N ASP A 29 -0.61 -6.59 -21.75
CA ASP A 29 0.52 -6.30 -22.62
C ASP A 29 1.75 -7.22 -22.37
N VAL A 30 1.64 -8.22 -21.49
CA VAL A 30 2.75 -9.10 -21.11
C VAL A 30 2.60 -10.48 -21.75
N ASP A 31 3.23 -10.66 -22.91
CA ASP A 31 3.16 -11.93 -23.64
C ASP A 31 4.29 -12.91 -23.24
N HIS A 32 5.53 -12.41 -23.19
CA HIS A 32 6.73 -13.19 -22.87
C HIS A 32 7.48 -12.62 -21.67
N ILE A 33 7.95 -13.50 -20.78
CA ILE A 33 8.72 -13.15 -19.59
C ILE A 33 9.98 -14.00 -19.58
N SER A 34 11.15 -13.35 -19.60
CA SER A 34 12.44 -14.04 -19.49
C SER A 34 12.67 -14.57 -18.07
N PRO A 35 13.47 -15.63 -17.90
CA PRO A 35 13.83 -16.15 -16.56
C PRO A 35 14.44 -15.08 -15.65
N ASP A 36 15.31 -14.23 -16.19
CA ASP A 36 15.99 -13.19 -15.41
C ASP A 36 15.02 -12.09 -14.94
N ALA A 37 14.09 -11.67 -15.80
CA ALA A 37 13.04 -10.72 -15.41
C ALA A 37 12.14 -11.29 -14.31
N LEU A 38 11.83 -12.60 -14.39
CA LEU A 38 11.04 -13.29 -13.36
C LEU A 38 11.78 -13.34 -12.02
N GLN A 39 13.09 -13.62 -12.03
CA GLN A 39 13.92 -13.60 -10.81
C GLN A 39 14.01 -12.19 -10.22
N ALA A 40 14.29 -11.19 -11.06
CA ALA A 40 14.37 -9.79 -10.64
C ALA A 40 13.05 -9.32 -10.01
N MET A 41 11.92 -9.63 -10.64
CA MET A 41 10.60 -9.27 -10.10
C MET A 41 10.32 -9.98 -8.78
N SER A 42 10.64 -11.27 -8.66
CA SER A 42 10.50 -12.01 -7.39
C SER A 42 11.29 -11.34 -6.27
N LYS A 43 12.57 -11.00 -6.52
CA LYS A 43 13.42 -10.37 -5.52
C LYS A 43 12.96 -8.96 -5.16
N ALA A 44 12.58 -8.16 -6.16
CA ALA A 44 12.02 -6.83 -5.95
C ALA A 44 10.73 -6.89 -5.13
N THR A 45 9.86 -7.88 -5.35
CA THR A 45 8.62 -8.05 -4.57
C THR A 45 8.91 -8.40 -3.11
N GLU A 46 9.90 -9.26 -2.84
CA GLU A 46 10.34 -9.55 -1.46
C GLU A 46 10.86 -8.30 -0.75
N MET A 47 11.70 -7.52 -1.44
CA MET A 47 12.22 -6.27 -0.92
C MET A 47 11.11 -5.25 -0.69
N PHE A 48 10.15 -5.16 -1.61
CA PHE A 48 9.00 -4.28 -1.49
C PHE A 48 8.15 -4.60 -0.25
N VAL A 49 7.81 -5.88 -0.01
CA VAL A 49 7.05 -6.28 1.18
C VAL A 49 7.80 -5.93 2.46
N SER A 50 9.12 -6.14 2.48
CA SER A 50 9.97 -5.80 3.61
C SER A 50 10.01 -4.28 3.84
N TYR A 51 10.16 -3.50 2.77
CA TYR A 51 10.18 -2.04 2.81
C TYR A 51 8.86 -1.45 3.29
N LEU A 52 7.72 -1.92 2.76
CA LEU A 52 6.39 -1.49 3.19
C LEU A 52 6.16 -1.82 4.66
N SER A 53 6.58 -3.01 5.11
CA SER A 53 6.46 -3.41 6.52
C SER A 53 7.28 -2.52 7.44
N MET A 54 8.51 -2.18 7.04
CA MET A 54 9.38 -1.27 7.78
C MET A 54 8.76 0.12 7.89
N LYS A 55 8.29 0.69 6.77
CA LYS A 55 7.61 1.99 6.75
C LYS A 55 6.37 2.01 7.64
N ALA A 56 5.55 0.96 7.57
CA ALA A 56 4.37 0.85 8.43
C ALA A 56 4.75 0.73 9.92
N HIS A 57 5.86 0.06 10.23
CA HIS A 57 6.37 -0.03 11.59
C HIS A 57 6.90 1.31 12.12
N ASP A 58 7.54 2.14 11.28
CA ASP A 58 8.00 3.48 11.69
C ASP A 58 6.84 4.38 12.14
N HIS A 59 5.66 4.18 11.59
CA HIS A 59 4.41 4.84 11.99
C HIS A 59 3.67 4.13 13.14
N ALA A 60 4.16 2.98 13.60
CA ALA A 60 3.55 2.21 14.67
C ALA A 60 4.14 2.59 16.04
N ASN A 61 3.29 3.06 16.95
CA ASN A 61 3.69 3.36 18.34
C ASN A 61 3.86 2.10 19.23
N LYS A 62 3.67 0.90 18.68
CA LYS A 62 3.61 -0.38 19.42
C LYS A 62 4.47 -1.43 18.72
N ARG A 63 4.75 -2.53 19.41
CA ARG A 63 5.43 -3.74 18.87
C ARG A 63 4.66 -4.49 17.78
N SER A 64 3.60 -3.92 17.21
CA SER A 64 2.72 -4.55 16.22
C SER A 64 2.25 -3.53 15.20
N ILE A 65 2.28 -3.91 13.92
CA ILE A 65 1.73 -3.12 12.82
C ILE A 65 0.21 -3.31 12.79
N GLU A 66 -0.55 -2.22 12.87
CA GLU A 66 -2.01 -2.22 12.68
C GLU A 66 -2.36 -1.73 11.27
N TYR A 67 -3.55 -2.04 10.76
CA TYR A 67 -3.99 -1.61 9.42
C TYR A 67 -3.90 -0.09 9.22
N LYS A 68 -4.21 0.70 10.26
CA LYS A 68 -4.12 2.16 10.19
C LYS A 68 -2.71 2.63 9.84
N ASN A 69 -1.67 1.95 10.31
CA ASN A 69 -0.28 2.31 10.03
C ASN A 69 0.06 2.11 8.56
N LEU A 70 -0.46 1.03 7.95
CA LEU A 70 -0.34 0.81 6.50
C LEU A 70 -1.12 1.87 5.71
N ALA A 71 -2.36 2.16 6.11
CA ALA A 71 -3.15 3.19 5.46
C ALA A 71 -2.46 4.56 5.54
N ASP A 72 -1.93 4.95 6.71
CA ASP A 72 -1.20 6.20 6.89
C ASP A 72 0.02 6.29 5.95
N VAL A 73 0.81 5.22 5.82
CA VAL A 73 1.95 5.20 4.91
C VAL A 73 1.51 5.32 3.45
N VAL A 74 0.49 4.55 3.05
CA VAL A 74 0.01 4.50 1.66
C VAL A 74 -0.60 5.84 1.19
N ASN A 75 -1.29 6.54 2.07
CA ASN A 75 -2.00 7.77 1.72
C ASN A 75 -1.15 9.04 1.88
N ASN A 76 -0.01 8.96 2.58
CA ASN A 76 0.87 10.12 2.81
C ASN A 76 2.17 10.12 1.99
N ASP A 77 2.55 8.99 1.39
CA ASP A 77 3.79 8.86 0.60
C ASP A 77 3.45 8.45 -0.84
N ASP A 78 3.78 9.34 -1.79
CA ASP A 78 3.48 9.20 -3.22
C ASP A 78 4.07 7.91 -3.83
N VAL A 79 5.16 7.38 -3.27
CA VAL A 79 5.77 6.13 -3.73
C VAL A 79 4.79 4.95 -3.59
N PHE A 80 3.87 5.02 -2.63
CA PHE A 80 2.83 4.02 -2.41
C PHE A 80 1.48 4.41 -3.02
N GLY A 81 1.40 5.46 -3.84
CA GLY A 81 0.16 5.94 -4.43
C GLY A 81 -0.63 4.87 -5.18
N PHE A 82 0.06 3.91 -5.81
CA PHE A 82 -0.56 2.77 -6.50
C PHE A 82 -1.37 1.82 -5.58
N LEU A 83 -1.22 1.95 -4.24
CA LEU A 83 -1.94 1.16 -3.25
C LEU A 83 -3.13 1.88 -2.63
N GLN A 84 -3.37 3.17 -2.93
CA GLN A 84 -4.41 3.95 -2.26
C GLN A 84 -5.82 3.35 -2.42
N GLU A 85 -6.13 2.84 -3.60
CA GLU A 85 -7.42 2.18 -3.87
C GLU A 85 -7.54 0.80 -3.20
N VAL A 86 -6.41 0.15 -2.92
CA VAL A 86 -6.35 -1.18 -2.29
C VAL A 86 -6.32 -1.08 -0.76
N ILE A 87 -5.70 -0.03 -0.22
CA ILE A 87 -5.50 0.21 1.21
C ILE A 87 -6.01 1.63 1.57
N PRO A 88 -7.33 1.86 1.53
CA PRO A 88 -7.90 3.16 1.86
C PRO A 88 -7.94 3.41 3.38
N HIS A 89 -8.06 4.68 3.77
CA HIS A 89 -8.48 5.00 5.14
C HIS A 89 -9.91 4.53 5.39
N LYS A 90 -10.09 3.75 6.45
CA LYS A 90 -11.42 3.33 6.89
C LYS A 90 -12.08 4.48 7.63
N ILE A 91 -13.26 4.86 7.17
CA ILE A 91 -14.19 5.74 7.90
C ILE A 91 -15.42 4.94 8.30
N THR A 92 -15.96 5.22 9.48
CA THR A 92 -17.23 4.67 9.92
C THR A 92 -18.38 5.36 9.20
N VAL A 93 -19.52 4.67 9.08
CA VAL A 93 -20.75 5.27 8.54
C VAL A 93 -21.11 6.56 9.29
N ARG A 94 -20.93 6.57 10.62
CA ARG A 94 -21.16 7.75 11.45
C ARG A 94 -20.22 8.90 11.09
N GLU A 95 -18.95 8.64 10.87
CA GLU A 95 -17.98 9.66 10.43
C GLU A 95 -18.30 10.17 9.03
N TYR A 96 -18.70 9.28 8.11
CA TYR A 96 -19.15 9.66 6.77
C TYR A 96 -20.32 10.65 6.83
N TRP A 97 -21.38 10.35 7.61
CA TRP A 97 -22.50 11.28 7.78
C TRP A 97 -22.07 12.62 8.37
N LYS A 98 -21.15 12.62 9.34
CA LYS A 98 -20.60 13.86 9.90
C LYS A 98 -19.82 14.67 8.86
N LEU A 99 -18.95 14.03 8.09
CA LEU A 99 -18.13 14.69 7.07
C LEU A 99 -19.02 15.32 5.99
N ARG A 100 -20.02 14.58 5.50
CA ARG A 100 -21.00 15.06 4.52
C ARG A 100 -21.80 16.26 5.04
N ASN A 101 -22.31 16.18 6.27
CA ASN A 101 -23.07 17.28 6.86
C ASN A 101 -22.20 18.51 7.13
N SER A 102 -20.91 18.31 7.45
CA SER A 102 -19.97 19.40 7.66
C SER A 102 -19.62 20.10 6.34
N GLN A 103 -19.45 19.34 5.24
CA GLN A 103 -19.23 19.90 3.90
C GLN A 103 -20.46 20.70 3.42
N GLN A 104 -21.68 20.15 3.54
CA GLN A 104 -22.91 20.89 3.18
C GLN A 104 -23.02 22.22 3.94
N ARG A 105 -22.70 22.23 5.24
CA ARG A 105 -22.75 23.45 6.04
C ARG A 105 -21.71 24.49 5.63
N SER A 106 -20.56 24.03 5.14
CA SER A 106 -19.48 24.91 4.64
C SER A 106 -19.86 25.52 3.28
N GLU A 107 -20.59 24.78 2.45
CA GLU A 107 -21.11 25.24 1.15
C GLU A 107 -22.27 26.25 1.34
N ASP A 108 -23.16 26.01 2.30
CA ASP A 108 -24.24 26.93 2.63
C ASP A 108 -23.69 28.27 3.20
N GLU A 109 -22.70 28.23 4.10
CA GLU A 109 -22.09 29.45 4.68
C GLU A 109 -21.24 30.26 3.70
N SER A 110 -20.71 29.65 2.63
CA SER A 110 -19.95 30.36 1.59
C SER A 110 -20.85 30.99 0.51
N SER A 111 -22.15 30.67 0.51
CA SER A 111 -23.14 31.21 -0.42
C SER A 111 -23.72 32.56 0.01
N ASP A 112 -23.59 32.92 1.29
CA ASP A 112 -24.22 34.11 1.88
C ASP A 112 -23.34 35.39 1.84
N ASP A 113 -22.10 35.33 1.33
CA ASP A 113 -21.18 36.50 1.27
C ASP A 113 -21.25 37.32 -0.05
N GLN A 114 -22.11 36.97 -1.00
CA GLN A 114 -22.36 37.81 -2.20
C GLN A 114 -23.64 38.62 -2.04
N GLY A 115 -23.62 39.62 -1.16
CA GLY A 115 -24.86 40.31 -0.81
C GLY A 115 -24.74 41.70 -0.19
N SER A 116 -23.72 42.51 -0.48
CA SER A 116 -23.73 43.96 -0.16
C SER A 116 -22.59 44.71 -0.86
N GLY A 117 -22.83 45.22 -2.06
CA GLY A 117 -21.87 46.02 -2.83
C GLY A 117 -22.54 47.19 -3.55
N ASP A 118 -22.74 48.26 -2.79
CA ASP A 118 -22.91 49.67 -3.15
C ASP A 118 -24.22 50.15 -3.80
N GLY A 119 -24.66 51.32 -3.33
CA GLY A 119 -25.90 52.01 -3.72
C GLY A 119 -25.69 53.20 -4.65
#